data_AF-A0A3P8U6Z2-F1
#
_entry.id   AF-A0A3P8U6Z2-F1
#
_cell.length_a   1.000
_cell.length_b   1.000
_cell.length_c   1.000
_cell.angle_alpha   90.00
_cell.angle_beta   90.00
_cell.angle_gamma   90.00
#
_symmetry.space_group_name_H-M   'P 1'
#
loop_
_entity.id
_entity.type
_entity.pdbx_description
1 polymer ?
#
loop_
_entity_poly.entity_id
_entity_poly.type
_entity_poly.pdbx_seq_one_letter_code
_entity_poly.pdbx_strand_id
1 'polypeptide(L)'
;MFYRLHRVISNQFHPLAQLFLFRHSRKLTSKMSFQYPQAFRDEAVLDDYHGNKVPDPYSWLEDPDSEKTQAFVSAQNQLTLPFLECCEVRDLFKERMTELYDYPKYSCPFKRGSRYFHFYNTGLQNQSVMYVQESLDAEPTVFLDPNTFSDDGTVALRGYAFSEDGEYLAYGTSASGSDWVEIRFLRVDGAVPLEDRLERVKFSCMSWTHDGKGLFYNSYPDQEGKSDGKTF
;
A
#
# COMPACT_ATOMS: atom_id res chain seq x y z
N MET A 1 30.99 -5.60 55.70
CA MET A 1 31.85 -4.75 54.84
C MET A 1 30.95 -3.67 54.25
N PHE A 2 31.15 -2.44 54.68
CA PHE A 2 30.36 -1.26 54.30
C PHE A 2 30.46 -0.99 52.79
N TYR A 3 29.38 -0.57 52.13
CA TYR A 3 29.28 0.77 51.55
C TYR A 3 27.81 1.14 51.26
N ARG A 4 27.49 2.35 51.69
CA ARG A 4 26.21 3.04 51.70
C ARG A 4 26.35 4.18 50.70
N LEU A 5 25.42 4.38 49.78
CA LEU A 5 25.27 5.66 49.09
C LEU A 5 23.79 5.94 48.80
N HIS A 6 23.17 6.65 49.75
CA HIS A 6 21.99 7.48 49.53
C HIS A 6 22.48 8.87 49.12
N ARG A 7 21.97 9.43 48.03
CA ARG A 7 22.01 10.87 47.72
C ARG A 7 20.70 11.20 47.00
N VAL A 8 19.66 11.54 47.77
CA VAL A 8 19.18 12.92 48.02
C VAL A 8 18.85 13.66 46.72
N ILE A 9 17.55 13.68 46.41
CA ILE A 9 16.90 14.49 45.40
C ILE A 9 16.92 15.95 45.91
N SER A 10 17.61 16.85 45.20
CA SER A 10 17.48 18.28 45.43
C SER A 10 16.75 18.92 44.25
N ASN A 11 15.50 19.34 44.50
CA ASN A 11 14.78 20.30 43.70
C ASN A 11 15.58 21.61 43.61
N GLN A 12 15.91 22.04 42.39
CA GLN A 12 16.33 23.39 42.08
C GLN A 12 15.46 23.90 40.94
N PHE A 13 14.46 24.69 41.31
CA PHE A 13 13.72 25.57 40.41
C PHE A 13 14.69 26.61 39.84
N HIS A 14 14.66 26.81 38.52
CA HIS A 14 15.10 28.04 37.88
C HIS A 14 14.07 28.43 36.81
N PRO A 15 13.44 29.62 36.91
CA PRO A 15 12.55 30.14 35.89
C PRO A 15 13.39 31.00 34.93
N LEU A 16 13.46 30.62 33.66
CA LEU A 16 13.82 31.56 32.60
C LEU A 16 12.70 31.53 31.57
N ALA A 17 11.73 32.40 31.83
CA ALA A 17 10.76 32.83 30.84
C ALA A 17 11.49 33.57 29.73
N GLN A 18 11.68 32.91 28.59
CA GLN A 18 11.82 33.59 27.30
C GLN A 18 10.56 33.34 26.51
N LEU A 19 9.58 34.21 26.74
CA LEU A 19 8.40 34.34 25.90
C LEU A 19 8.86 35.00 24.58
N PHE A 20 9.38 34.21 23.64
CA PHE A 20 9.52 34.67 22.26
C PHE A 20 8.10 34.75 21.67
N LEU A 21 7.50 35.93 21.78
CA LEU A 21 6.35 36.33 20.97
C LEU A 21 6.80 36.36 19.51
N PHE A 22 6.73 35.21 18.83
CA PHE A 22 6.63 35.19 17.38
C PHE A 22 5.31 35.86 17.03
N ARG A 23 5.34 37.20 16.84
CA ARG A 23 4.35 37.90 16.05
C ARG A 23 4.44 37.33 14.63
N HIS A 24 3.74 36.22 14.39
CA HIS A 24 3.28 35.90 13.05
C HIS A 24 2.37 37.07 12.65
N SER A 25 2.95 37.99 11.90
CA SER A 25 2.16 38.89 11.07
C SER A 25 1.30 37.98 10.20
N ARG A 26 0.03 37.80 10.58
CA ARG A 26 -0.98 37.22 9.69
C ARG A 26 -1.03 38.17 8.51
N LYS A 27 -0.22 37.91 7.49
CA LYS A 27 -0.44 38.46 6.16
C LYS A 27 -1.89 38.12 5.84
N LEU A 28 -2.67 39.17 5.62
CA LEU A 28 -4.02 39.10 5.10
C LEU A 28 -4.03 38.04 4.01
N THR A 29 -4.87 37.03 4.18
CA THR A 29 -5.10 35.98 3.21
C THR A 29 -5.48 36.64 1.89
N SER A 30 -4.49 36.78 1.01
CA SER A 30 -4.72 36.94 -0.41
C SER A 30 -5.73 35.86 -0.78
N LYS A 31 -6.88 36.27 -1.31
CA LYS A 31 -7.85 35.34 -1.89
C LYS A 31 -7.11 34.68 -3.05
N MET A 32 -6.54 33.50 -2.81
CA MET A 32 -5.80 32.74 -3.80
C MET A 32 -6.73 32.54 -5.00
N SER A 33 -6.41 33.21 -6.11
CA SER A 33 -7.12 33.04 -7.36
C SER A 33 -6.53 31.82 -8.05
N PHE A 34 -7.26 30.70 -8.03
CA PHE A 34 -6.84 29.51 -8.77
C PHE A 34 -7.21 29.66 -10.24
N GLN A 35 -6.24 29.42 -11.12
CA GLN A 35 -6.50 29.20 -12.54
C GLN A 35 -6.54 27.70 -12.78
N TYR A 36 -7.74 27.15 -12.92
CA TYR A 36 -7.92 25.73 -13.18
C TYR A 36 -7.55 25.37 -14.63
N PRO A 37 -7.05 24.16 -14.88
CA PRO A 37 -6.89 23.63 -16.23
C PRO A 37 -8.21 23.70 -17.00
N GLN A 38 -8.11 24.08 -18.28
CA GLN A 38 -9.26 24.05 -19.18
C GLN A 38 -9.69 22.59 -19.40
N ALA A 39 -10.94 22.27 -19.05
CA ALA A 39 -11.55 20.99 -19.35
C ALA A 39 -12.47 21.17 -20.55
N PHE A 40 -12.17 20.51 -21.67
CA PHE A 40 -13.07 20.49 -22.82
C PHE A 40 -14.42 19.91 -22.41
N ARG A 41 -15.50 20.54 -22.89
CA ARG A 41 -16.88 20.10 -22.66
C ARG A 41 -17.47 19.65 -23.98
N ASP A 42 -17.85 18.38 -24.06
CA ASP A 42 -18.60 17.86 -25.20
C ASP A 42 -20.11 18.02 -24.95
N GLU A 43 -20.65 19.20 -25.27
CA GLU A 43 -22.08 19.48 -25.05
C GLU A 43 -23.01 18.61 -25.93
N ALA A 44 -22.46 17.81 -26.86
CA ALA A 44 -23.24 16.91 -27.69
C ALA A 44 -23.52 15.55 -27.02
N VAL A 45 -22.78 15.18 -25.97
CA VAL A 45 -22.97 13.91 -25.27
C VAL A 45 -24.20 13.98 -24.36
N LEU A 46 -25.24 13.24 -24.74
CA LEU A 46 -26.53 13.16 -24.05
C LEU A 46 -26.98 11.70 -23.98
N ASP A 47 -27.04 11.16 -22.77
CA ASP A 47 -27.67 9.88 -22.53
C ASP A 47 -29.19 10.01 -22.37
N ASP A 48 -29.92 8.96 -22.70
CA ASP A 48 -31.36 8.86 -22.45
C ASP A 48 -31.64 7.80 -21.38
N TYR A 49 -32.07 8.25 -20.21
CA TYR A 49 -32.52 7.38 -19.12
C TYR A 49 -34.03 7.50 -18.97
N HIS A 50 -34.75 6.51 -19.52
CA HIS A 50 -36.21 6.41 -19.45
C HIS A 50 -36.96 7.65 -19.97
N GLY A 51 -36.49 8.23 -21.08
CA GLY A 51 -37.04 9.43 -21.71
C GLY A 51 -36.48 10.75 -21.18
N ASN A 52 -35.57 10.71 -20.20
CA ASN A 52 -34.91 11.90 -19.66
C ASN A 52 -33.52 12.04 -20.26
N LYS A 53 -33.24 13.17 -20.91
CA LYS A 53 -31.91 13.49 -21.47
C LYS A 53 -30.97 13.98 -20.36
N VAL A 54 -29.84 13.30 -20.18
CA VAL A 54 -28.83 13.63 -19.18
C VAL A 54 -27.50 13.95 -19.89
N PRO A 55 -26.99 15.19 -19.82
CA PRO A 55 -25.72 15.55 -20.45
C PRO A 55 -24.52 15.04 -19.64
N ASP A 56 -23.56 14.41 -20.34
CA ASP A 56 -22.25 14.06 -19.77
C ASP A 56 -21.09 14.62 -20.63
N PRO A 57 -20.80 15.93 -20.47
CA PRO A 57 -19.83 16.63 -21.31
C PRO A 57 -18.37 16.22 -21.06
N TYR A 58 -18.12 15.35 -20.07
CA TYR A 58 -16.79 14.90 -19.67
C TYR A 58 -16.58 13.39 -19.82
N SER A 59 -17.51 12.66 -20.44
CA SER A 59 -17.39 11.24 -20.79
C SER A 59 -16.06 10.87 -21.47
N TRP A 60 -15.43 11.80 -22.18
CA TRP A 60 -14.10 11.58 -22.76
C TRP A 60 -13.00 11.30 -21.71
N LEU A 61 -13.20 11.67 -20.45
CA LEU A 61 -12.30 11.32 -19.34
C LEU A 61 -12.40 9.85 -18.92
N GLU A 62 -13.44 9.13 -19.36
CA GLU A 62 -13.60 7.70 -19.09
C GLU A 62 -12.62 6.83 -19.91
N ASP A 63 -12.00 7.39 -20.95
CA ASP A 63 -10.88 6.77 -21.66
C ASP A 63 -9.55 7.24 -21.05
N PRO A 64 -8.89 6.43 -20.19
CA PRO A 64 -7.64 6.79 -19.54
C PRO A 64 -6.43 6.77 -20.48
N ASP A 65 -6.53 6.07 -21.61
CA ASP A 65 -5.44 5.94 -22.56
C ASP A 65 -5.40 7.09 -23.58
N SER A 66 -6.48 7.86 -23.69
CA SER A 66 -6.52 8.99 -24.60
C SER A 66 -5.51 10.07 -24.21
N GLU A 67 -4.82 10.63 -25.22
CA GLU A 67 -3.88 11.73 -25.02
C GLU A 67 -4.52 12.93 -24.32
N LYS A 68 -5.82 13.15 -24.58
CA LYS A 68 -6.59 14.24 -23.98
C LYS A 68 -6.78 14.05 -22.48
N THR A 69 -7.10 12.83 -22.02
CA THR A 69 -7.22 12.50 -20.60
C THR A 69 -5.88 12.60 -19.90
N GLN A 70 -4.82 12.06 -20.49
CA GLN A 70 -3.47 12.14 -19.93
C GLN A 70 -2.97 13.58 -19.80
N ALA A 71 -3.23 14.42 -20.82
CA ALA A 71 -2.91 15.84 -20.76
C ALA A 71 -3.70 16.58 -19.67
N PHE A 72 -4.98 16.25 -19.49
CA PHE A 72 -5.80 16.82 -18.43
C PHE A 72 -5.30 16.43 -17.03
N VAL A 73 -5.02 15.13 -16.79
CA VAL A 73 -4.44 14.65 -15.52
C VAL A 73 -3.10 15.35 -15.23
N SER A 74 -2.24 15.48 -16.24
CA SER A 74 -0.96 16.17 -16.10
C SER A 74 -1.14 17.64 -15.72
N ALA A 75 -2.09 18.34 -16.33
CA ALA A 75 -2.38 19.74 -16.00
C ALA A 75 -2.96 19.90 -14.59
N GLN A 76 -3.78 18.95 -14.11
CA GLN A 76 -4.29 18.94 -12.73
C GLN A 76 -3.16 18.72 -11.71
N ASN A 77 -2.23 17.80 -12.01
CA ASN A 77 -1.04 17.57 -11.17
C ASN A 77 -0.12 18.79 -11.13
N GLN A 78 0.07 19.49 -12.25
CA GLN A 78 0.86 20.73 -12.32
C GLN A 78 0.27 21.88 -11.50
N LEU A 79 -1.05 21.93 -11.32
CA LEU A 79 -1.69 22.90 -10.43
C LEU A 79 -1.55 22.47 -8.96
N THR A 80 -1.78 21.19 -8.68
CA THR A 80 -1.92 20.67 -7.31
C THR A 80 -0.59 20.46 -6.60
N LEU A 81 0.42 19.90 -7.27
CA LEU A 81 1.70 19.57 -6.64
C LEU A 81 2.41 20.81 -6.08
N PRO A 82 2.56 21.92 -6.82
CA PRO A 82 3.17 23.14 -6.26
C PRO A 82 2.37 23.70 -5.09
N PHE A 83 1.04 23.63 -5.14
CA PHE A 83 0.19 24.08 -4.03
C PHE A 83 0.45 23.27 -2.75
N LEU A 84 0.60 21.95 -2.86
CA LEU A 84 0.94 21.07 -1.74
C LEU A 84 2.39 21.26 -1.26
N GLU A 85 3.33 21.51 -2.17
CA GLU A 85 4.73 21.82 -1.86
C GLU A 85 4.90 23.17 -1.15
N CYS A 86 4.01 24.13 -1.38
CA CYS A 86 4.03 25.42 -0.68
C CYS A 86 3.60 25.33 0.80
N CYS A 87 3.14 24.17 1.27
CA CYS A 87 2.76 23.99 2.67
C CYS A 87 4.01 23.94 3.57
N GLU A 88 4.25 25.03 4.32
CA GLU A 88 5.43 25.22 5.17
C GLU A 88 5.68 24.09 6.19
N VAL A 89 4.64 23.38 6.59
CA VAL A 89 4.72 22.31 7.60
C VAL A 89 4.78 20.91 6.99
N ARG A 90 4.69 20.76 5.67
CA ARG A 90 4.61 19.44 5.01
C ARG A 90 5.78 18.53 5.36
N ASP A 91 7.00 19.04 5.29
CA ASP A 91 8.20 18.24 5.56
C ASP A 91 8.31 17.87 7.04
N LEU A 92 7.95 18.79 7.95
CA LEU A 92 7.88 18.50 9.39
C LEU A 92 6.87 17.39 9.70
N PHE A 93 5.70 17.42 9.04
CA PHE A 93 4.70 16.35 9.17
C PHE A 93 5.21 15.03 8.59
N LYS A 94 5.83 15.05 7.41
CA LYS A 94 6.38 13.85 6.78
C LYS A 94 7.46 13.22 7.65
N GLU A 95 8.40 14.02 8.16
CA GLU A 95 9.45 13.57 9.07
C GLU A 95 8.83 12.97 10.33
N ARG A 96 7.94 13.71 11.01
CA ARG A 96 7.33 13.23 12.25
C ARG A 96 6.50 11.96 12.06
N MET A 97 5.76 11.86 10.96
CA MET A 97 5.02 10.63 10.63
C MET A 97 5.95 9.47 10.34
N THR A 98 7.07 9.71 9.63
CA THR A 98 8.08 8.68 9.35
C THR A 98 8.71 8.17 10.64
N GLU A 99 9.14 9.06 11.54
CA GLU A 99 9.67 8.70 12.86
C GLU A 99 8.69 7.85 13.68
N LEU A 100 7.41 8.24 13.71
CA LEU A 100 6.38 7.51 14.46
C LEU A 100 6.03 6.16 13.82
N TYR A 101 6.25 6.00 12.52
CA TYR A 101 6.00 4.77 11.81
C TYR A 101 7.20 3.81 11.83
N ASP A 102 8.43 4.31 12.06
CA ASP A 102 9.67 3.54 12.08
C ASP A 102 9.88 2.76 13.39
N TYR A 103 9.10 1.70 13.54
CA TYR A 103 9.27 0.73 14.62
C TYR A 103 9.05 -0.71 14.11
N PRO A 104 9.69 -1.72 14.74
CA PRO A 104 9.50 -3.12 14.37
C PRO A 104 8.05 -3.59 14.54
N LYS A 105 7.48 -4.21 13.51
CA LYS A 105 6.09 -4.70 13.49
C LYS A 105 6.08 -6.21 13.27
N TYR A 106 5.31 -6.92 14.10
CA TYR A 106 5.13 -8.36 14.02
C TYR A 106 3.65 -8.71 13.89
N SER A 107 3.33 -9.70 13.05
CA SER A 107 2.03 -10.38 13.12
C SER A 107 2.04 -11.46 14.20
N CYS A 108 0.86 -11.96 14.56
CA CYS A 108 0.79 -13.20 15.33
C CYS A 108 1.43 -14.35 14.55
N PRO A 109 2.21 -15.22 15.20
CA PRO A 109 2.70 -16.44 14.57
C PRO A 109 1.54 -17.41 14.34
N PHE A 110 1.58 -18.12 13.22
CA PHE A 110 0.61 -19.15 12.86
C PHE A 110 1.33 -20.41 12.39
N LYS A 111 0.79 -21.58 12.74
CA LYS A 111 1.39 -22.88 12.43
C LYS A 111 0.81 -23.48 11.15
N ARG A 112 1.67 -24.02 10.28
CA ARG A 112 1.31 -24.84 9.11
C ARG A 112 2.30 -26.00 9.00
N GLY A 113 1.78 -27.22 8.88
CA GLY A 113 2.60 -28.42 9.04
C GLY A 113 3.34 -28.44 10.38
N SER A 114 4.66 -28.65 10.34
CA SER A 114 5.54 -28.58 11.51
C SER A 114 6.07 -27.19 11.83
N ARG A 115 5.94 -26.21 10.92
CA ARG A 115 6.61 -24.91 10.96
C ARG A 115 5.68 -23.78 11.42
N TYR A 116 6.28 -22.70 11.90
CA TYR A 116 5.58 -21.46 12.24
C TYR A 116 5.96 -20.34 11.28
N PHE A 117 4.98 -19.52 10.95
CA PHE A 117 5.12 -18.39 10.04
C PHE A 117 4.64 -17.13 10.72
N HIS A 118 5.24 -16.00 10.38
CA HIS A 118 4.77 -14.68 10.80
C HIS A 118 5.24 -13.62 9.80
N PHE A 119 4.59 -12.47 9.81
CA PHE A 119 5.06 -11.30 9.11
C PHE A 119 5.88 -10.42 10.03
N TYR A 120 6.95 -9.87 9.49
CA TYR A 120 7.83 -8.92 10.15
C TYR A 120 8.12 -7.73 9.23
N ASN A 121 8.12 -6.53 9.79
CA ASN A 121 8.58 -5.31 9.12
C ASN A 121 9.54 -4.59 10.07
N THR A 122 10.75 -4.27 9.61
CA THR A 122 11.76 -3.59 10.42
C THR A 122 11.35 -2.18 10.85
N GLY A 123 10.43 -1.56 10.11
CA GLY A 123 9.97 -0.19 10.37
C GLY A 123 9.36 0.42 9.11
N LEU A 124 10.22 0.67 8.13
CA LEU A 124 9.90 1.44 6.92
C LEU A 124 9.94 0.61 5.64
N GLN A 125 9.96 -0.73 5.72
CA GLN A 125 9.86 -1.57 4.51
C GLN A 125 8.51 -1.32 3.84
N ASN A 126 8.49 -1.24 2.50
CA ASN A 126 7.28 -1.03 1.72
C ASN A 126 6.24 -2.11 1.99
N GLN A 127 6.69 -3.37 2.08
CA GLN A 127 5.87 -4.53 2.39
C GLN A 127 6.49 -5.32 3.54
N SER A 128 5.64 -5.92 4.37
CA SER A 128 6.11 -6.83 5.44
C SER A 128 6.60 -8.15 4.83
N VAL A 129 7.67 -8.69 5.39
CA VAL A 129 8.30 -9.94 4.94
C VAL A 129 7.73 -11.12 5.73
N MET A 130 7.42 -12.22 5.05
CA MET A 130 7.01 -13.47 5.71
C MET A 130 8.26 -14.25 6.12
N TYR A 131 8.34 -14.60 7.40
CA TYR A 131 9.40 -15.43 7.98
C TYR A 131 8.88 -16.81 8.33
N VAL A 132 9.78 -17.79 8.38
CA VAL A 132 9.55 -19.16 8.80
C VAL A 132 10.52 -19.57 9.92
N GLN A 133 10.03 -20.36 10.87
CA GLN A 133 10.80 -20.90 11.99
C GLN A 133 10.32 -22.33 12.33
N GLU A 134 11.26 -23.21 12.71
CA GLU A 134 10.96 -24.62 13.02
C GLU A 134 10.27 -24.79 14.39
N SER A 135 10.46 -23.84 15.31
CA SER A 135 9.74 -23.73 16.59
C SER A 135 9.57 -22.25 16.96
N LEU A 136 8.75 -21.95 17.95
CA LEU A 136 8.54 -20.56 18.40
C LEU A 136 9.79 -19.90 19.02
N ASP A 137 10.79 -20.70 19.39
CA ASP A 137 12.05 -20.24 19.96
C ASP A 137 13.22 -20.38 18.97
N ALA A 138 12.98 -20.90 17.76
CA ALA A 138 14.01 -21.05 16.74
C ALA A 138 14.27 -19.73 16.03
N GLU A 139 15.51 -19.54 15.56
CA GLU A 139 15.88 -18.35 14.77
C GLU A 139 15.05 -18.31 13.47
N PRO A 140 14.33 -17.21 13.19
CA PRO A 140 13.50 -17.11 12.00
C PRO A 140 14.36 -16.84 10.75
N THR A 141 13.95 -17.42 9.63
CA THR A 141 14.56 -17.17 8.32
C THR A 141 13.53 -16.59 7.36
N VAL A 142 13.98 -15.81 6.37
CA VAL A 142 13.09 -15.20 5.37
C VAL A 142 12.49 -16.31 4.51
N PHE A 143 11.16 -16.31 4.40
CA PHE A 143 10.42 -17.27 3.57
C PHE A 143 9.91 -16.65 2.28
N LEU A 144 9.30 -15.47 2.37
CA LEU A 144 8.81 -14.72 1.21
C LEU A 144 8.97 -13.22 1.46
N ASP A 145 9.74 -12.54 0.62
CA ASP A 145 9.95 -11.09 0.67
C ASP A 145 9.26 -10.39 -0.50
N PRO A 146 8.08 -9.76 -0.28
CA PRO A 146 7.38 -9.05 -1.34
C PRO A 146 8.14 -7.83 -1.88
N ASN A 147 9.09 -7.28 -1.13
CA ASN A 147 9.91 -6.14 -1.59
C ASN A 147 10.84 -6.53 -2.74
N THR A 148 11.04 -7.83 -2.99
CA THR A 148 11.84 -8.37 -4.11
C THR A 148 11.03 -8.61 -5.38
N PHE A 149 9.71 -8.38 -5.37
CA PHE A 149 8.86 -8.67 -6.53
C PHE A 149 8.99 -7.64 -7.66
N SER A 150 9.45 -6.44 -7.34
CA SER A 150 9.65 -5.34 -8.29
C SER A 150 10.70 -4.37 -7.76
N ASP A 151 11.56 -3.86 -8.64
CA ASP A 151 12.63 -2.92 -8.27
C ASP A 151 12.09 -1.61 -7.64
N ASP A 152 10.88 -1.19 -8.00
CA ASP A 152 10.21 0.01 -7.50
C ASP A 152 9.27 -0.24 -6.30
N GLY A 153 9.15 -1.50 -5.85
CA GLY A 153 8.27 -1.90 -4.75
C GLY A 153 6.77 -1.76 -5.03
N THR A 154 6.34 -1.63 -6.28
CA THR A 154 4.93 -1.46 -6.66
C THR A 154 4.15 -2.78 -6.79
N VAL A 155 4.84 -3.92 -6.70
CA VAL A 155 4.18 -5.24 -6.66
C VAL A 155 4.01 -5.68 -5.21
N ALA A 156 2.75 -5.84 -4.79
CA ALA A 156 2.39 -6.21 -3.43
C ALA A 156 1.88 -7.65 -3.33
N LEU A 157 2.06 -8.25 -2.15
CA LEU A 157 1.44 -9.53 -1.78
C LEU A 157 -0.06 -9.32 -1.54
N ARG A 158 -0.91 -10.05 -2.26
CA ARG A 158 -2.37 -9.97 -2.17
C ARG A 158 -2.99 -11.34 -1.89
N GLY A 159 -3.10 -11.64 -0.61
CA GLY A 159 -3.60 -12.92 -0.11
C GLY A 159 -2.57 -14.05 -0.23
N TYR A 160 -2.74 -15.06 0.62
CA TYR A 160 -1.95 -16.28 0.59
C TYR A 160 -2.75 -17.43 1.21
N ALA A 161 -2.45 -18.66 0.81
CA ALA A 161 -3.05 -19.86 1.36
C ALA A 161 -2.05 -21.02 1.32
N PHE A 162 -1.86 -21.65 2.47
CA PHE A 162 -1.08 -22.88 2.56
C PHE A 162 -1.96 -24.09 2.21
N SER A 163 -1.37 -25.12 1.63
CA SER A 163 -1.98 -26.45 1.55
C SER A 163 -2.23 -27.00 2.96
N GLU A 164 -3.15 -27.97 3.07
CA GLU A 164 -3.58 -28.52 4.36
C GLU A 164 -2.43 -29.15 5.16
N ASP A 165 -1.50 -29.80 4.46
CA ASP A 165 -0.26 -30.37 5.01
C ASP A 165 0.84 -29.33 5.28
N GLY A 166 0.71 -28.11 4.73
CA GLY A 166 1.70 -27.06 4.82
C GLY A 166 2.93 -27.25 3.92
N GLU A 167 2.86 -28.10 2.89
CA GLU A 167 3.97 -28.30 1.93
C GLU A 167 4.04 -27.22 0.84
N TYR A 168 2.91 -26.59 0.51
CA TYR A 168 2.79 -25.59 -0.55
C TYR A 168 2.18 -24.29 -0.04
N LEU A 169 2.65 -23.17 -0.59
CA LEU A 169 2.05 -21.85 -0.46
C LEU A 169 1.56 -21.39 -1.83
N ALA A 170 0.28 -21.07 -1.94
CA ALA A 170 -0.25 -20.22 -3.00
C ALA A 170 -0.26 -18.76 -2.51
N TYR A 171 0.20 -17.83 -3.33
CA TYR A 171 0.20 -16.41 -2.99
C TYR A 171 -0.12 -15.53 -4.19
N GLY A 172 -0.91 -14.48 -3.96
CA GLY A 172 -1.26 -13.53 -5.00
C GLY A 172 -0.26 -12.38 -5.08
N THR A 173 0.08 -11.94 -6.29
CA THR A 173 0.81 -10.69 -6.53
C THR A 173 -0.06 -9.72 -7.31
N SER A 174 -0.09 -8.45 -6.89
CA SER A 174 -0.79 -7.36 -7.58
C SER A 174 0.17 -6.22 -7.88
N ALA A 175 0.15 -5.73 -9.11
CA ALA A 175 0.99 -4.62 -9.56
C ALA A 175 0.24 -3.28 -9.48
N SER A 176 0.93 -2.25 -9.02
CA SER A 176 0.48 -0.85 -9.05
C SER A 176 -0.91 -0.62 -8.44
N GLY A 177 -1.24 -1.34 -7.36
CA GLY A 177 -2.53 -1.20 -6.66
C GLY A 177 -3.74 -1.69 -7.47
N SER A 178 -3.52 -2.48 -8.53
CA SER A 178 -4.59 -3.06 -9.33
C SER A 178 -5.36 -4.15 -8.57
N ASP A 179 -6.65 -4.25 -8.82
CA ASP A 179 -7.45 -5.38 -8.34
C ASP A 179 -7.09 -6.71 -9.03
N TRP A 180 -6.35 -6.67 -10.13
CA TRP A 180 -5.87 -7.87 -10.80
C TRP A 180 -4.75 -8.54 -10.01
N VAL A 181 -4.83 -9.86 -9.92
CA VAL A 181 -3.92 -10.73 -9.19
C VAL A 181 -3.40 -11.81 -10.12
N GLU A 182 -2.11 -12.11 -9.98
CA GLU A 182 -1.51 -13.35 -10.45
C GLU A 182 -1.25 -14.24 -9.24
N ILE A 183 -1.82 -15.45 -9.20
CA ILE A 183 -1.50 -16.43 -8.15
C ILE A 183 -0.26 -17.21 -8.58
N ARG A 184 0.72 -17.26 -7.70
CA ARG A 184 1.96 -18.03 -7.82
C ARG A 184 2.04 -19.07 -6.71
N PHE A 185 2.90 -20.05 -6.90
CA PHE A 185 3.07 -21.16 -5.97
C PHE A 185 4.52 -21.32 -5.55
N LEU A 186 4.72 -21.77 -4.30
CA LEU A 186 6.03 -21.95 -3.70
C LEU A 186 5.99 -23.19 -2.80
N ARG A 187 6.98 -24.08 -2.95
CA ARG A 187 7.17 -25.22 -2.06
C ARG A 187 7.84 -24.76 -0.78
N VAL A 188 7.17 -24.97 0.34
CA VAL A 188 7.58 -24.46 1.65
C VAL A 188 9.00 -24.93 2.01
N ASP A 189 9.32 -26.19 1.71
CA ASP A 189 10.68 -26.68 1.90
C ASP A 189 11.67 -26.06 0.91
N GLY A 190 12.62 -25.30 1.48
CA GLY A 190 13.63 -24.54 0.74
C GLY A 190 13.12 -23.28 0.06
N ALA A 191 11.87 -22.87 0.31
CA ALA A 191 11.23 -21.71 -0.31
C ALA A 191 11.35 -21.68 -1.85
N VAL A 192 11.11 -22.83 -2.50
CA VAL A 192 11.35 -23.01 -3.94
C VAL A 192 10.12 -22.59 -4.75
N PRO A 193 10.22 -21.59 -5.65
CA PRO A 193 9.11 -21.22 -6.54
C PRO A 193 8.75 -22.36 -7.49
N LEU A 194 7.46 -22.54 -7.76
CA LEU A 194 6.95 -23.45 -8.77
C LEU A 194 6.66 -22.71 -10.07
N GLU A 195 6.55 -23.46 -11.17
CA GLU A 195 6.29 -22.90 -12.50
C GLU A 195 4.83 -22.47 -12.70
N ASP A 196 3.91 -23.06 -11.93
CA ASP A 196 2.47 -22.81 -11.98
C ASP A 196 2.14 -21.33 -11.71
N ARG A 197 1.32 -20.75 -12.60
CA ARG A 197 0.82 -19.38 -12.50
C ARG A 197 -0.63 -19.34 -12.94
N LEU A 198 -1.45 -18.62 -12.17
CA LEU A 198 -2.85 -18.38 -12.51
C LEU A 198 -3.05 -16.88 -12.70
N GLU A 199 -3.34 -16.49 -13.93
CA GLU A 199 -3.57 -15.10 -14.32
C GLU A 199 -5.06 -14.75 -14.22
N ARG A 200 -5.36 -13.45 -14.38
CA ARG A 200 -6.74 -12.93 -14.47
C ARG A 200 -7.58 -13.25 -13.23
N VAL A 201 -6.92 -13.37 -12.08
CA VAL A 201 -7.56 -13.57 -10.79
C VAL A 201 -7.99 -12.20 -10.26
N LYS A 202 -9.23 -12.08 -9.79
CA LYS A 202 -9.74 -10.87 -9.14
C LYS A 202 -10.85 -11.27 -8.16
N PHE A 203 -10.83 -10.69 -6.96
CA PHE A 203 -11.77 -11.02 -5.87
C PHE A 203 -11.95 -12.52 -5.62
N SER A 204 -10.84 -13.25 -5.56
CA SER A 204 -10.81 -14.71 -5.49
C SER A 204 -10.56 -15.24 -4.09
N CYS A 205 -11.11 -16.42 -3.79
CA CYS A 205 -10.59 -17.27 -2.72
C CYS A 205 -9.30 -18.00 -3.18
N MET A 206 -8.62 -18.64 -2.23
CA MET A 206 -7.54 -19.61 -2.50
C MET A 206 -7.74 -20.80 -1.57
N SER A 207 -8.57 -21.76 -1.98
CA SER A 207 -9.01 -22.87 -1.12
C SER A 207 -8.41 -24.19 -1.59
N TRP A 208 -7.40 -24.68 -0.89
CA TRP A 208 -6.77 -25.96 -1.19
C TRP A 208 -7.71 -27.15 -0.97
N THR A 209 -7.57 -28.18 -1.80
CA THR A 209 -8.13 -29.50 -1.51
C THR A 209 -7.32 -30.18 -0.41
N HIS A 210 -7.98 -30.97 0.44
CA HIS A 210 -7.31 -31.63 1.57
C HIS A 210 -6.27 -32.68 1.15
N ASP A 211 -6.30 -33.12 -0.12
CA ASP A 211 -5.29 -34.03 -0.67
C ASP A 211 -4.07 -33.31 -1.25
N GLY A 212 -3.99 -31.98 -1.13
CA GLY A 212 -2.85 -31.17 -1.54
C GLY A 212 -2.63 -31.06 -3.04
N LYS A 213 -3.51 -31.62 -3.88
CA LYS A 213 -3.30 -31.69 -5.34
C LYS A 213 -3.67 -30.42 -6.09
N GLY A 214 -4.42 -29.51 -5.47
CA GLY A 214 -4.80 -28.25 -6.09
C GLY A 214 -5.62 -27.36 -5.19
N LEU A 215 -6.04 -26.22 -5.74
CA LEU A 215 -6.91 -25.27 -5.06
C LEU A 215 -8.04 -24.77 -5.96
N PHE A 216 -9.12 -24.34 -5.34
CA PHE A 216 -10.19 -23.59 -5.99
C PHE A 216 -9.88 -22.09 -5.94
N TYR A 217 -10.12 -21.42 -7.07
CA TYR A 217 -9.96 -19.97 -7.25
C TYR A 217 -11.01 -19.44 -8.23
N ASN A 218 -11.17 -18.13 -8.28
CA ASN A 218 -12.02 -17.39 -9.20
C ASN A 218 -11.14 -16.60 -10.17
N SER A 219 -11.49 -16.65 -11.45
CA SER A 219 -10.86 -15.84 -12.48
C SER A 219 -11.91 -15.35 -13.46
N TYR A 220 -11.55 -14.29 -14.18
CA TYR A 220 -12.35 -13.79 -15.28
C TYR A 220 -11.82 -14.37 -16.61
N PRO A 221 -12.70 -14.83 -17.52
CA PRO A 221 -12.31 -15.30 -18.83
C PRO A 221 -11.64 -14.17 -19.62
N ASP A 222 -11.05 -14.51 -20.77
CA ASP A 222 -10.54 -13.46 -21.65
C ASP A 222 -11.65 -12.46 -22.02
N GLN A 223 -11.34 -11.18 -21.90
CA GLN A 223 -12.29 -10.10 -22.17
C GLN A 223 -11.72 -9.30 -23.33
N GLU A 224 -12.50 -9.18 -24.40
CA GLU A 224 -12.23 -8.17 -25.42
C GLU A 224 -12.55 -6.80 -24.81
N GLY A 225 -11.51 -6.02 -24.50
CA GLY A 225 -11.63 -4.68 -23.89
C GLY A 225 -10.78 -4.52 -22.63
N LYS A 226 -10.44 -3.26 -22.31
CA LYS A 226 -9.63 -2.92 -21.13
C LYS A 226 -10.52 -2.74 -19.90
N SER A 227 -10.46 -3.68 -18.97
CA SER A 227 -11.04 -3.54 -17.63
C SER A 227 -9.92 -3.12 -16.67
N ASP A 228 -9.54 -1.84 -16.69
CA ASP A 228 -8.47 -1.33 -15.84
C ASP A 228 -8.94 -1.30 -14.38
N GLY A 229 -8.58 -2.34 -13.62
CA GLY A 229 -8.79 -2.43 -12.18
C GLY A 229 -7.82 -1.56 -11.37
N LYS A 230 -7.23 -0.53 -11.98
CA LYS A 230 -6.30 0.38 -11.32
C LYS A 230 -7.10 1.45 -10.59
N THR A 231 -6.84 1.60 -9.30
CA THR A 231 -7.31 2.77 -8.54
C THR A 231 -6.33 3.91 -8.82
N PHE A 232 -6.80 5.02 -9.39
CA PHE A 232 -6.00 6.23 -9.65
C PHE A 232 -5.52 6.91 -8.37
#